data_AF-A0A090Q2Q7-F1
#
_entry.id   AF-A0A090Q2Q7-F1
#
_cell.length_a   1.000
_cell.length_b   1.000
_cell.length_c   1.000
_cell.angle_alpha   90.00
_cell.angle_beta   90.00
_cell.angle_gamma   90.00
#
_symmetry.space_group_name_H-M   'P 1'
#
loop_
_entity.id
_entity.type
_entity.pdbx_description
1 polymer ?
#
loop_
_entity_poly.entity_id
_entity_poly.type
_entity_poly.pdbx_seq_one_letter_code
_entity_poly.pdbx_strand_id
1 'polypeptide(L)'
;MSTLRFQAIKETLNRKPVQVNEPARRSEIFGKHVFNKAAMRQHLTKEAFKSVLDAMTNGSKISREVADHISTGMKEWAIQNGATHYTHWFQPLTGATAEKHDAFFELEMDGEVIEKFGGGQLVQQEPDASSFPNGGIRNTFEARGYTAWDPTSPAFIMGTTLCIPTVFVAYTGEALDYKTPLLRSLQTIDQAATDVCKYFDKNVSKVTATLGWEQEYFLIDSALANSRPDLVLAGRTLLGHASAKGQQLDDHYFGSIPSRVMNFMRDLETECMLLGIPVKTRHNEVAPNQFELAPILKKQI
;
A
#
# COMPACT_ATOMS: atom_id res chain seq x y z
N MET A 1 -1.64 10.21 36.74
CA MET A 1 -1.37 9.04 35.88
C MET A 1 -2.06 7.76 36.35
N SER A 2 -2.07 7.42 37.65
CA SER A 2 -2.75 6.21 38.14
C SER A 2 -4.26 6.20 37.83
N THR A 3 -4.95 7.33 38.04
CA THR A 3 -6.38 7.51 37.72
C THR A 3 -6.71 7.25 36.25
N LEU A 4 -5.88 7.77 35.33
CA LEU A 4 -6.03 7.57 33.88
C LEU A 4 -5.94 6.08 33.51
N ARG A 5 -4.99 5.35 34.08
CA ARG A 5 -4.83 3.91 33.85
C ARG A 5 -6.06 3.12 34.32
N PHE A 6 -6.57 3.40 35.51
CA PHE A 6 -7.75 2.70 36.03
C PHE A 6 -9.01 3.01 35.21
N GLN A 7 -9.15 4.24 34.73
CA GLN A 7 -10.21 4.62 33.80
C GLN A 7 -10.10 3.85 32.48
N ALA A 8 -8.90 3.77 31.90
CA ALA A 8 -8.65 3.00 30.69
C ALA A 8 -9.01 1.52 30.86
N ILE A 9 -8.62 0.89 31.99
CA ILE A 9 -9.01 -0.49 32.31
C ILE A 9 -10.54 -0.63 32.37
N LYS A 10 -11.23 0.26 33.10
CA LYS A 10 -12.69 0.23 33.19
C LYS A 10 -13.35 0.38 31.82
N GLU A 11 -12.79 1.20 30.94
CA GLU A 11 -13.27 1.34 29.56
C GLU A 11 -13.08 0.04 28.77
N THR A 12 -11.92 -0.62 28.88
CA THR A 12 -11.64 -1.88 28.17
C THR A 12 -12.63 -2.99 28.49
N LEU A 13 -13.08 -3.08 29.76
CA LEU A 13 -14.04 -4.09 30.22
C LEU A 13 -15.45 -3.91 29.61
N ASN A 14 -15.77 -2.72 29.14
CA ASN A 14 -17.07 -2.40 28.54
C ASN A 14 -17.06 -2.51 27.00
N ARG A 15 -15.92 -2.84 26.37
CA ARG A 15 -15.80 -2.97 24.91
C ARG A 15 -16.58 -4.18 24.41
N LYS A 16 -17.52 -3.95 23.50
CA LYS A 16 -18.20 -5.03 22.75
C LYS A 16 -17.43 -5.31 21.45
N PRO A 17 -17.26 -6.59 21.04
CA PRO A 17 -16.71 -6.90 19.74
C PRO A 17 -17.54 -6.27 18.61
N VAL A 18 -16.86 -5.58 17.69
CA VAL A 18 -17.49 -5.05 16.47
C VAL A 18 -17.86 -6.23 15.59
N GLN A 19 -19.11 -6.29 15.14
CA GLN A 19 -19.57 -7.35 14.24
C GLN A 19 -19.04 -7.07 12.83
N VAL A 20 -18.46 -8.09 12.19
CA VAL A 20 -17.93 -8.00 10.82
C VAL A 20 -18.80 -8.84 9.91
N ASN A 21 -19.35 -8.20 8.88
CA ASN A 21 -20.15 -8.88 7.87
C ASN A 21 -19.21 -9.42 6.80
N GLU A 22 -18.92 -10.72 6.84
CA GLU A 22 -18.08 -11.34 5.83
C GLU A 22 -18.89 -11.61 4.55
N PRO A 23 -18.30 -11.42 3.36
CA PRO A 23 -18.93 -11.81 2.12
C PRO A 23 -19.07 -13.33 2.03
N ALA A 24 -20.07 -13.80 1.30
CA ALA A 24 -20.30 -15.23 1.11
C ALA A 24 -19.09 -15.96 0.49
N ARG A 25 -18.37 -15.29 -0.42
CA ARG A 25 -17.16 -15.83 -1.06
C ARG A 25 -16.08 -14.76 -1.20
N ARG A 26 -14.86 -15.10 -0.77
CA ARG A 26 -13.68 -14.23 -0.92
C ARG A 26 -13.32 -13.97 -2.39
N SER A 27 -13.57 -14.94 -3.27
CA SER A 27 -13.33 -14.81 -4.71
C SER A 27 -14.18 -13.73 -5.39
N GLU A 28 -15.35 -13.40 -4.85
CA GLU A 28 -16.26 -12.40 -5.44
C GLU A 28 -15.79 -10.97 -5.16
N ILE A 29 -15.07 -10.77 -4.07
CA ILE A 29 -14.56 -9.45 -3.66
C ILE A 29 -13.07 -9.24 -4.01
N PHE A 30 -12.37 -10.30 -4.42
CA PHE A 30 -10.93 -10.26 -4.61
C PHE A 30 -10.53 -9.25 -5.70
N GLY A 31 -9.75 -8.23 -5.32
CA GLY A 31 -9.26 -7.19 -6.22
C GLY A 31 -10.35 -6.28 -6.78
N LYS A 32 -11.52 -6.20 -6.13
CA LYS A 32 -12.63 -5.34 -6.57
C LYS A 32 -12.28 -3.86 -6.52
N HIS A 33 -11.43 -3.44 -5.59
CA HIS A 33 -10.93 -2.07 -5.48
C HIS A 33 -9.58 -1.88 -6.20
N VAL A 34 -9.23 -2.74 -7.15
CA VAL A 34 -7.97 -2.64 -7.90
C VAL A 34 -8.30 -2.47 -9.37
N PHE A 35 -7.62 -1.52 -10.04
CA PHE A 35 -7.69 -1.32 -11.49
C PHE A 35 -6.91 -2.43 -12.22
N ASN A 36 -7.41 -3.65 -12.07
CA ASN A 36 -6.80 -4.88 -12.55
C ASN A 36 -7.06 -5.08 -14.07
N LYS A 37 -6.52 -6.15 -14.65
CA LYS A 37 -6.68 -6.44 -16.09
C LYS A 37 -8.15 -6.53 -16.55
N ALA A 38 -9.07 -6.98 -15.68
CA ALA A 38 -10.49 -7.05 -16.03
C ALA A 38 -11.11 -5.64 -16.05
N ALA A 39 -10.83 -4.83 -15.03
CA ALA A 39 -11.26 -3.43 -14.97
C ALA A 39 -10.69 -2.62 -16.15
N MET A 40 -9.39 -2.76 -16.44
CA MET A 40 -8.74 -2.12 -17.57
C MET A 40 -9.40 -2.51 -18.90
N ARG A 41 -9.74 -3.78 -19.13
CA ARG A 41 -10.41 -4.22 -20.37
C ARG A 41 -11.80 -3.60 -20.55
N GLN A 42 -12.49 -3.28 -19.46
CA GLN A 42 -13.82 -2.68 -19.49
C GLN A 42 -13.76 -1.16 -19.73
N HIS A 43 -12.75 -0.48 -19.19
CA HIS A 43 -12.69 0.98 -19.15
C HIS A 43 -11.69 1.60 -20.13
N LEU A 44 -10.71 0.84 -20.61
CA LEU A 44 -9.70 1.34 -21.55
C LEU A 44 -10.02 0.96 -22.98
N THR A 45 -9.57 1.80 -23.92
CA THR A 45 -9.54 1.43 -25.34
C THR A 45 -8.59 0.25 -25.55
N LYS A 46 -8.78 -0.51 -26.64
CA LYS A 46 -7.92 -1.66 -26.98
C LYS A 46 -6.44 -1.29 -27.07
N GLU A 47 -6.15 -0.09 -27.59
CA GLU A 47 -4.81 0.45 -27.71
C GLU A 47 -4.21 0.81 -26.34
N ALA A 48 -4.95 1.56 -25.51
CA ALA A 48 -4.51 1.91 -24.16
C ALA A 48 -4.27 0.66 -23.30
N PHE A 49 -5.18 -0.31 -23.34
CA PHE A 49 -5.01 -1.58 -22.64
C PHE A 49 -3.74 -2.33 -23.07
N LYS A 50 -3.47 -2.41 -24.38
CA LYS A 50 -2.27 -3.05 -24.91
C LYS A 50 -1.01 -2.30 -24.48
N SER A 51 -1.03 -0.98 -24.51
CA SER A 51 0.11 -0.15 -24.10
C SER A 51 0.44 -0.33 -22.61
N VAL A 52 -0.56 -0.36 -21.72
CA VAL A 52 -0.33 -0.65 -20.29
C VAL A 52 0.26 -2.05 -20.10
N LEU A 53 -0.28 -3.07 -20.76
CA LEU A 53 0.26 -4.44 -20.65
C LEU A 53 1.71 -4.55 -21.15
N ASP A 54 2.04 -3.85 -22.23
CA ASP A 54 3.37 -3.81 -22.79
C ASP A 54 4.34 -3.09 -21.83
N ALA A 55 3.91 -1.97 -21.24
CA ALA A 55 4.68 -1.25 -20.22
C ALA A 55 4.93 -2.12 -18.98
N MET A 56 3.92 -2.86 -18.51
CA MET A 56 4.05 -3.78 -17.37
C MET A 56 5.00 -4.95 -17.63
N THR A 57 5.02 -5.48 -18.86
CA THR A 57 5.75 -6.72 -19.17
C THR A 57 7.17 -6.44 -19.65
N ASN A 58 7.29 -5.45 -20.54
CA ASN A 58 8.50 -5.13 -21.30
C ASN A 58 9.16 -3.81 -20.88
N GLY A 59 8.54 -3.03 -19.99
CA GLY A 59 9.06 -1.73 -19.57
C GLY A 59 9.00 -0.65 -20.67
N SER A 60 8.10 -0.80 -21.64
CA SER A 60 7.92 0.17 -22.70
C SER A 60 7.33 1.49 -22.19
N LYS A 61 7.62 2.58 -22.91
CA LYS A 61 7.13 3.92 -22.55
C LYS A 61 5.67 4.08 -22.99
N ILE A 62 4.86 4.66 -22.12
CA ILE A 62 3.49 5.08 -22.44
C ILE A 62 3.57 6.49 -23.03
N SER A 63 3.09 6.67 -24.26
CA SER A 63 3.00 7.99 -24.91
C SER A 63 1.96 8.87 -24.20
N ARG A 64 2.15 10.20 -24.26
CA ARG A 64 1.25 11.16 -23.61
C ARG A 64 -0.21 11.04 -24.06
N GLU A 65 -0.44 10.85 -25.35
CA GLU A 65 -1.78 10.67 -25.93
C GLU A 65 -2.49 9.44 -25.34
N VAL A 66 -1.78 8.31 -25.27
CA VAL A 66 -2.29 7.09 -24.65
C VAL A 66 -2.50 7.28 -23.15
N ALA A 67 -1.65 8.05 -22.47
CA ALA A 67 -1.82 8.37 -21.06
C ALA A 67 -3.11 9.16 -20.77
N ASP A 68 -3.52 10.08 -21.65
CA ASP A 68 -4.79 10.81 -21.53
C ASP A 68 -6.01 9.86 -21.66
N HIS A 69 -5.91 8.86 -22.54
CA HIS A 69 -6.93 7.81 -22.64
C HIS A 69 -6.95 6.90 -21.40
N ILE A 70 -5.79 6.56 -20.85
CA ILE A 70 -5.68 5.76 -19.63
C ILE A 70 -6.25 6.52 -18.43
N SER A 71 -5.90 7.81 -18.26
CA SER A 71 -6.36 8.62 -17.15
C SER A 71 -7.88 8.77 -17.17
N THR A 72 -8.46 8.98 -18.36
CA THR A 72 -9.92 9.07 -18.53
C THR A 72 -10.62 7.79 -18.09
N GLY A 73 -10.17 6.63 -18.57
CA GLY A 73 -10.76 5.34 -18.19
C GLY A 73 -10.53 4.97 -16.72
N MET A 74 -9.36 5.30 -16.17
CA MET A 74 -9.03 5.09 -14.76
C MET A 74 -9.88 5.97 -13.83
N LYS A 75 -10.11 7.23 -14.20
CA LYS A 75 -11.00 8.16 -13.50
C LYS A 75 -12.43 7.65 -13.48
N GLU A 76 -12.95 7.27 -14.64
CA GLU A 76 -14.31 6.76 -14.77
C GLU A 76 -14.52 5.51 -13.91
N TRP A 77 -13.59 4.56 -13.97
CA TRP A 77 -13.60 3.40 -13.07
C TRP A 77 -13.58 3.80 -11.60
N ALA A 78 -12.74 4.77 -11.22
CA ALA A 78 -12.60 5.21 -9.85
C ALA A 78 -13.90 5.85 -9.31
N ILE A 79 -14.50 6.76 -10.08
CA ILE A 79 -15.76 7.43 -9.75
C ILE A 79 -16.91 6.41 -9.64
N GLN A 80 -16.99 5.44 -10.55
CA GLN A 80 -17.98 4.36 -10.47
C GLN A 80 -17.85 3.52 -9.19
N ASN A 81 -16.65 3.46 -8.62
CA ASN A 81 -16.38 2.78 -7.35
C ASN A 81 -16.39 3.74 -6.14
N GLY A 82 -16.90 4.97 -6.31
CA GLY A 82 -17.12 5.93 -5.23
C GLY A 82 -15.92 6.79 -4.86
N ALA A 83 -14.86 6.80 -5.68
CA ALA A 83 -13.74 7.71 -5.47
C ALA A 83 -14.11 9.15 -5.83
N THR A 84 -13.69 10.08 -4.98
CA THR A 84 -13.85 11.53 -5.17
C THR A 84 -12.51 12.25 -5.33
N HIS A 85 -11.43 11.61 -4.90
CA HIS A 85 -10.07 12.13 -4.95
C HIS A 85 -9.14 11.11 -5.61
N TYR A 86 -7.97 11.57 -6.02
CA TYR A 86 -6.83 10.75 -6.38
C TYR A 86 -5.58 11.19 -5.63
N THR A 87 -4.61 10.29 -5.55
CA THR A 87 -3.31 10.54 -4.95
C THR A 87 -2.21 9.74 -5.63
N HIS A 88 -1.05 10.36 -5.80
CA HIS A 88 0.18 9.63 -6.10
C HIS A 88 0.66 8.98 -4.80
N TRP A 89 0.55 7.66 -4.75
CA TRP A 89 0.86 6.84 -3.59
C TRP A 89 2.30 6.33 -3.68
N PHE A 90 3.17 6.75 -2.76
CA PHE A 90 4.59 6.36 -2.75
C PHE A 90 5.15 6.29 -1.33
N GLN A 91 6.31 5.64 -1.20
CA GLN A 91 7.02 5.47 0.07
C GLN A 91 8.38 6.20 0.02
N PRO A 92 8.43 7.48 0.47
CA PRO A 92 9.69 8.21 0.58
C PRO A 92 10.62 7.59 1.63
N LEU A 93 11.87 8.07 1.67
CA LEU A 93 12.91 7.59 2.60
C LEU A 93 12.61 7.79 4.10
N THR A 94 11.48 8.40 4.45
CA THR A 94 11.01 8.56 5.83
C THR A 94 10.49 7.26 6.47
N GLY A 95 10.24 6.23 5.66
CA GLY A 95 9.72 4.94 6.12
C GLY A 95 8.20 4.89 6.32
N ALA A 96 7.49 5.97 5.99
CA ALA A 96 6.03 6.02 5.96
C ALA A 96 5.54 6.33 4.54
N THR A 97 4.32 5.91 4.21
CA THR A 97 3.66 6.28 2.96
C THR A 97 3.36 7.78 2.94
N ALA A 98 3.57 8.42 1.80
CA ALA A 98 3.14 9.79 1.53
C ALA A 98 1.95 9.81 0.58
N GLU A 99 0.98 10.67 0.87
CA GLU A 99 -0.21 10.88 0.07
C GLU A 99 -0.56 12.38 0.07
N LYS A 100 -0.91 12.90 -1.11
CA LYS A 100 -1.57 14.20 -1.29
C LYS A 100 -2.87 13.95 -2.04
N HIS A 101 -4.01 14.29 -1.45
CA HIS A 101 -5.32 14.01 -2.05
C HIS A 101 -5.76 15.22 -2.86
N ASP A 102 -5.80 15.05 -4.18
CA ASP A 102 -6.34 16.03 -5.11
C ASP A 102 -7.73 15.57 -5.55
N ALA A 103 -8.70 16.48 -5.57
CA ALA A 103 -10.06 16.15 -6.02
C ALA A 103 -10.08 15.99 -7.54
N PHE A 104 -10.98 15.14 -8.04
CA PHE A 104 -11.29 15.11 -9.48
C PHE A 104 -12.04 16.38 -9.91
N PHE A 105 -12.71 17.06 -8.98
CA PHE A 105 -13.51 18.24 -9.22
C PHE A 105 -12.68 19.42 -9.74
N GLU A 106 -13.13 20.04 -10.83
CA GLU A 106 -12.57 21.26 -11.41
C GLU A 106 -13.69 22.21 -11.84
N LEU A 107 -13.46 23.52 -11.66
CA LEU A 107 -14.33 24.58 -12.16
C LEU A 107 -13.70 25.17 -13.43
N GLU A 108 -14.40 25.06 -14.55
CA GLU A 108 -13.98 25.69 -15.80
C GLU A 108 -14.25 27.21 -15.78
N MET A 109 -13.62 27.94 -16.69
CA MET A 109 -13.63 29.42 -16.70
C MET A 109 -15.03 30.03 -16.87
N ASP A 110 -15.95 29.28 -17.46
CA ASP A 110 -17.35 29.65 -17.65
C ASP A 110 -18.25 29.31 -16.45
N GLY A 111 -17.69 28.67 -15.41
CA GLY A 111 -18.40 28.23 -14.22
C GLY A 111 -19.03 26.84 -14.34
N GLU A 112 -18.79 26.11 -15.43
CA GLU A 112 -19.19 24.71 -15.53
C GLU A 112 -18.35 23.83 -14.58
N VAL A 113 -19.03 22.85 -13.98
CA VAL A 113 -18.43 21.89 -13.05
C VAL A 113 -18.13 20.61 -13.81
N ILE A 114 -16.88 20.16 -13.76
CA ILE A 114 -16.48 18.90 -14.37
C ILE A 114 -15.59 18.08 -13.43
N GLU A 115 -15.58 16.77 -13.64
CA GLU A 115 -14.61 15.86 -13.03
C GLU A 115 -13.47 15.60 -14.03
N LYS A 116 -12.25 16.01 -13.70
CA LYS A 116 -11.09 15.98 -14.59
C LYS A 116 -9.94 15.17 -13.99
N PHE A 117 -9.31 14.37 -14.84
CA PHE A 117 -8.07 13.68 -14.52
C PHE A 117 -7.31 13.43 -15.81
N GLY A 118 -6.30 14.26 -16.07
CA GLY A 118 -5.53 14.25 -17.31
C GLY A 118 -4.35 13.28 -17.28
N GLY A 119 -3.87 12.87 -18.46
CA GLY A 119 -2.70 12.02 -18.60
C GLY A 119 -1.42 12.67 -18.08
N GLY A 120 -1.35 14.00 -18.13
CA GLY A 120 -0.30 14.77 -17.44
C GLY A 120 -0.26 14.48 -15.93
N GLN A 121 -1.41 14.57 -15.26
CA GLN A 121 -1.55 14.29 -13.82
C GLN A 121 -1.32 12.80 -13.50
N LEU A 122 -1.62 11.88 -14.42
CA LEU A 122 -1.34 10.46 -14.25
C LEU A 122 0.17 10.17 -14.35
N VAL A 123 0.83 10.65 -15.40
CA VAL A 123 2.22 10.25 -15.71
C VAL A 123 3.21 10.89 -14.77
N GLN A 124 3.04 12.18 -14.45
CA GLN A 124 3.98 12.93 -13.63
C GLN A 124 3.28 14.01 -12.81
N GLN A 125 3.51 14.03 -11.50
CA GLN A 125 3.05 15.11 -10.64
C GLN A 125 4.24 15.75 -9.91
N GLU A 126 4.14 17.05 -9.64
CA GLU A 126 4.98 17.73 -8.65
C GLU A 126 4.26 17.61 -7.29
N PRO A 127 4.59 16.63 -6.43
CA PRO A 127 4.20 16.73 -5.03
C PRO A 127 4.84 17.98 -4.45
N ASP A 128 4.13 18.67 -3.56
CA ASP A 128 4.74 19.72 -2.73
C ASP A 128 5.77 19.07 -1.79
N ALA A 129 6.96 18.85 -2.33
CA ALA A 129 8.00 18.01 -1.77
C ALA A 129 8.99 18.77 -0.90
N SER A 130 8.77 20.09 -0.75
CA SER A 130 9.65 21.00 -0.02
C SER A 130 9.91 20.56 1.43
N SER A 131 8.97 19.81 2.02
CA SER A 131 9.00 19.38 3.41
C SER A 131 9.51 17.95 3.64
N PHE A 132 9.81 17.17 2.59
CA PHE A 132 10.31 15.80 2.78
C PHE A 132 11.78 15.80 3.23
N PRO A 133 12.14 15.00 4.26
CA PRO A 133 13.52 14.80 4.68
C PRO A 133 14.39 14.30 3.52
N ASN A 134 15.52 14.98 3.28
CA ASN A 134 16.40 14.70 2.15
C ASN A 134 17.81 14.25 2.58
N GLY A 135 18.00 13.90 3.86
CA GLY A 135 19.28 13.43 4.39
C GLY A 135 20.44 14.42 4.30
N GLY A 136 20.17 15.73 4.15
CA GLY A 136 21.21 16.76 4.00
C GLY A 136 21.78 16.87 2.59
N ILE A 137 21.18 16.19 1.61
CA ILE A 137 21.65 16.15 0.22
C ILE A 137 21.28 17.45 -0.54
N ARG A 138 20.41 18.33 0.01
CA ARG A 138 19.81 19.45 -0.73
C ARG A 138 19.51 20.71 0.11
N ASN A 139 19.55 21.88 -0.53
CA ASN A 139 19.00 23.15 0.00
C ASN A 139 17.47 23.22 -0.21
N THR A 140 16.74 23.82 0.74
CA THR A 140 15.27 23.84 0.79
C THR A 140 14.59 24.47 -0.44
N PHE A 141 15.28 25.38 -1.15
CA PHE A 141 14.74 26.02 -2.37
C PHE A 141 14.87 25.15 -3.64
N GLU A 142 15.73 24.12 -3.63
CA GLU A 142 15.94 23.16 -4.71
C GLU A 142 15.16 21.85 -4.48
N ALA A 143 14.31 21.82 -3.45
CA ALA A 143 13.55 20.66 -2.99
C ALA A 143 12.35 20.30 -3.90
N ARG A 144 12.49 20.50 -5.21
CA ARG A 144 11.54 19.96 -6.19
C ARG A 144 11.77 18.45 -6.31
N GLY A 145 10.68 17.71 -6.21
CA GLY A 145 10.63 16.29 -6.49
C GLY A 145 9.48 16.00 -7.45
N TYR A 146 9.59 14.89 -8.16
CA TYR A 146 8.61 14.44 -9.13
C TYR A 146 8.16 13.04 -8.78
N THR A 147 6.85 12.82 -8.84
CA THR A 147 6.32 11.47 -8.89
C THR A 147 6.17 11.02 -10.33
N ALA A 148 6.40 9.74 -10.59
CA ALA A 148 6.07 9.12 -11.87
C ALA A 148 5.29 7.83 -11.64
N TRP A 149 4.20 7.63 -12.37
CA TRP A 149 3.39 6.43 -12.25
C TRP A 149 4.17 5.18 -12.64
N ASP A 150 4.12 4.16 -11.79
CA ASP A 150 4.65 2.84 -12.08
C ASP A 150 3.51 1.87 -12.47
N PRO A 151 3.35 1.54 -13.76
CA PRO A 151 2.26 0.68 -14.23
C PRO A 151 2.39 -0.78 -13.79
N THR A 152 3.56 -1.22 -13.32
CA THR A 152 3.77 -2.60 -12.83
C THR A 152 2.97 -2.88 -11.56
N SER A 153 2.71 -1.83 -10.76
CA SER A 153 1.82 -1.88 -9.60
C SER A 153 0.45 -1.28 -9.97
N PRO A 154 -0.65 -2.05 -9.93
CA PRO A 154 -1.94 -1.55 -10.36
C PRO A 154 -2.46 -0.46 -9.41
N ALA A 155 -3.12 0.57 -9.97
CA ALA A 155 -3.85 1.55 -9.18
C ALA A 155 -4.99 0.87 -8.40
N PHE A 156 -5.33 1.43 -7.25
CA PHE A 156 -6.36 0.88 -6.37
C PHE A 156 -7.14 1.99 -5.67
N ILE A 157 -8.27 1.65 -5.05
CA ILE A 157 -9.09 2.59 -4.29
C ILE A 157 -9.01 2.23 -2.82
N MET A 158 -8.70 3.22 -2.00
CA MET A 158 -8.72 3.12 -0.55
C MET A 158 -9.64 4.20 0.01
N GLY A 159 -10.68 3.80 0.73
CA GLY A 159 -11.75 4.72 1.13
C GLY A 159 -12.42 5.33 -0.11
N THR A 160 -12.32 6.65 -0.27
CA THR A 160 -12.86 7.40 -1.42
C THR A 160 -11.75 7.97 -2.32
N THR A 161 -10.56 7.38 -2.28
CA THR A 161 -9.37 7.92 -2.96
C THR A 161 -8.77 6.89 -3.92
N LEU A 162 -8.57 7.29 -5.18
CA LEU A 162 -7.78 6.55 -6.16
C LEU A 162 -6.28 6.71 -5.83
N CYS A 163 -5.65 5.63 -5.39
CA CYS A 163 -4.22 5.56 -5.13
C CYS A 163 -3.47 5.06 -6.37
N ILE A 164 -2.54 5.87 -6.87
CA ILE A 164 -1.73 5.61 -8.06
C ILE A 164 -0.30 5.29 -7.59
N PRO A 165 0.16 4.02 -7.65
CA PRO A 165 1.50 3.65 -7.22
C PRO A 165 2.57 4.36 -8.04
N THR A 166 3.43 5.11 -7.38
CA THR A 166 4.41 5.96 -8.06
C THR A 166 5.81 5.81 -7.48
N VAL A 167 6.80 6.15 -8.30
CA VAL A 167 8.15 6.39 -7.84
C VAL A 167 8.34 7.86 -7.54
N PHE A 168 9.21 8.20 -6.59
CA PHE A 168 9.51 9.58 -6.22
C PHE A 168 11.00 9.90 -6.39
N VAL A 169 11.28 10.87 -7.25
CA VAL A 169 12.64 11.26 -7.65
C VAL A 169 12.88 12.75 -7.44
N ALA A 170 14.14 13.08 -7.17
CA ALA A 170 14.67 14.42 -7.17
C ALA A 170 14.61 15.06 -8.57
N TYR A 171 14.54 16.39 -8.66
CA TYR A 171 14.76 17.13 -9.94
C TYR A 171 16.08 16.75 -10.63
N THR A 172 17.12 16.43 -9.85
CA THR A 172 18.45 15.98 -10.30
C THR A 172 18.49 14.48 -10.66
N GLY A 173 17.39 13.75 -10.45
CA GLY A 173 17.23 12.34 -10.86
C GLY A 173 17.60 11.30 -9.79
N GLU A 174 18.03 11.71 -8.59
CA GLU A 174 18.25 10.79 -7.47
C GLU A 174 16.92 10.20 -6.97
N ALA A 175 16.97 8.96 -6.50
CA ALA A 175 15.83 8.31 -5.88
C ALA A 175 15.59 8.90 -4.47
N LEU A 176 14.36 9.34 -4.21
CA LEU A 176 13.92 9.82 -2.91
C LEU A 176 12.89 8.87 -2.28
N ASP A 177 12.80 7.65 -2.80
CA ASP A 177 11.88 6.59 -2.39
C ASP A 177 12.58 5.24 -2.22
N TYR A 178 11.83 4.27 -1.69
CA TYR A 178 12.25 2.87 -1.61
C TYR A 178 11.97 2.08 -2.90
N LYS A 179 11.02 2.55 -3.72
CA LYS A 179 10.57 1.82 -4.90
C LYS A 179 11.57 1.90 -6.05
N THR A 180 12.17 3.06 -6.32
CA THR A 180 13.17 3.19 -7.40
C THR A 180 14.40 2.30 -7.17
N PRO A 181 15.03 2.29 -5.97
CA PRO A 181 16.15 1.39 -5.68
C PRO A 181 15.77 -0.09 -5.79
N LEU A 182 14.57 -0.46 -5.34
CA LEU A 182 14.08 -1.84 -5.44
C LEU A 182 13.93 -2.28 -6.90
N LEU A 183 13.28 -1.46 -7.74
CA LEU A 183 13.10 -1.76 -9.17
C LEU A 183 14.44 -1.93 -9.90
N ARG A 184 15.40 -1.04 -9.63
CA ARG A 184 16.77 -1.14 -10.19
C ARG A 184 17.49 -2.41 -9.73
N SER A 185 17.32 -2.79 -8.47
CA SER A 185 17.91 -4.01 -7.91
C SER A 185 17.32 -5.25 -8.55
N LEU A 186 16.00 -5.31 -8.71
CA LEU A 186 15.29 -6.41 -9.37
C LEU A 186 15.72 -6.58 -10.83
N GLN A 187 15.86 -5.48 -11.56
CA GLN A 187 16.35 -5.50 -12.95
C GLN A 187 17.79 -6.03 -13.03
N THR A 188 18.64 -5.63 -12.10
CA THR A 188 20.04 -6.09 -12.05
C THR A 188 20.11 -7.59 -11.76
N ILE A 189 19.31 -8.07 -10.80
CA ILE A 189 19.22 -9.50 -10.46
C ILE A 189 18.67 -10.30 -11.64
N ASP A 190 17.62 -9.82 -12.31
CA ASP A 190 17.03 -10.46 -13.48
C ASP A 190 18.07 -10.67 -14.60
N GLN A 191 18.79 -9.60 -14.97
CA GLN A 191 19.82 -9.67 -16.01
C GLN A 191 20.91 -10.69 -15.66
N ALA A 192 21.49 -10.58 -14.45
CA ALA A 192 22.57 -11.46 -14.01
C ALA A 192 22.11 -12.92 -13.92
N ALA A 193 20.93 -13.18 -13.35
CA ALA A 193 20.40 -14.53 -13.21
C ALA A 193 20.03 -15.13 -14.58
N THR A 194 19.44 -14.34 -15.48
CA THR A 194 19.12 -14.77 -16.85
C THR A 194 20.37 -15.17 -17.62
N ASP A 195 21.46 -14.41 -17.52
CA ASP A 195 22.73 -14.73 -18.18
C ASP A 195 23.32 -16.05 -17.67
N VAL A 196 23.20 -16.32 -16.37
CA VAL A 196 23.61 -17.62 -15.78
C VAL A 196 22.69 -18.76 -16.24
N CYS A 197 21.37 -18.56 -16.24
CA CYS A 197 20.41 -19.58 -16.67
C CYS A 197 20.62 -20.02 -18.13
N LYS A 198 21.06 -19.11 -19.01
CA LYS A 198 21.33 -19.40 -20.42
C LYS A 198 22.47 -20.40 -20.66
N TYR A 199 23.34 -20.64 -19.67
CA TYR A 199 24.31 -21.75 -19.75
C TYR A 199 23.64 -23.12 -19.68
N PHE A 200 22.44 -23.22 -19.08
CA PHE A 200 21.70 -24.47 -18.89
C PHE A 200 20.52 -24.60 -19.86
N ASP A 201 19.78 -23.51 -20.11
CA ASP A 201 18.67 -23.46 -21.06
C ASP A 201 18.67 -22.12 -21.81
N LYS A 202 18.92 -22.17 -23.13
CA LYS A 202 18.97 -20.99 -24.00
C LYS A 202 17.62 -20.29 -24.18
N ASN A 203 16.52 -20.94 -23.83
CA ASN A 203 15.17 -20.38 -23.96
C ASN A 203 14.79 -19.45 -22.79
N VAL A 204 15.57 -19.43 -21.71
CA VAL A 204 15.31 -18.54 -20.57
C VAL A 204 15.51 -17.09 -20.99
N SER A 205 14.43 -16.31 -20.95
CA SER A 205 14.39 -14.91 -21.36
C SER A 205 14.33 -13.92 -20.20
N LYS A 206 13.87 -14.35 -19.03
CA LYS A 206 13.69 -13.51 -17.84
C LYS A 206 13.67 -14.36 -16.57
N VAL A 207 14.27 -13.86 -15.49
CA VAL A 207 14.16 -14.41 -14.14
C VAL A 207 13.41 -13.40 -13.27
N THR A 208 12.37 -13.85 -12.57
CA THR A 208 11.60 -12.96 -11.69
C THR A 208 11.74 -13.38 -10.23
N ALA A 209 12.11 -12.43 -9.38
CA ALA A 209 12.11 -12.62 -7.94
C ALA A 209 10.67 -12.66 -7.38
N THR A 210 10.45 -13.55 -6.43
CA THR A 210 9.20 -13.67 -5.69
C THR A 210 9.46 -13.39 -4.20
N LEU A 211 8.46 -12.81 -3.53
CA LEU A 211 8.52 -12.51 -2.10
C LEU A 211 7.26 -13.01 -1.42
N GLY A 212 7.44 -13.79 -0.36
CA GLY A 212 6.44 -14.05 0.67
C GLY A 212 6.91 -13.38 1.94
N TRP A 213 6.14 -12.41 2.43
CA TRP A 213 6.41 -11.74 3.70
C TRP A 213 5.51 -12.31 4.79
N GLU A 214 6.01 -12.30 6.02
CA GLU A 214 5.28 -12.71 7.22
C GLU A 214 5.25 -11.47 8.14
N GLN A 215 4.06 -10.91 8.32
CA GLN A 215 3.91 -9.64 9.04
C GLN A 215 3.42 -9.89 10.47
N GLU A 216 4.34 -9.77 11.40
CA GLU A 216 4.02 -9.74 12.82
C GLU A 216 3.59 -8.35 13.28
N TYR A 217 2.72 -8.30 14.29
CA TYR A 217 2.27 -7.07 14.94
C TYR A 217 1.70 -7.32 16.34
N PHE A 218 1.64 -6.25 17.14
CA PHE A 218 0.97 -6.25 18.44
C PHE A 218 -0.35 -5.48 18.38
N LEU A 219 -1.36 -5.94 19.12
CA LEU A 219 -2.59 -5.17 19.34
C LEU A 219 -2.74 -4.78 20.80
N ILE A 220 -3.04 -3.50 21.03
CA ILE A 220 -3.27 -2.93 22.36
C ILE A 220 -4.58 -2.16 22.30
N ASP A 221 -5.44 -2.30 23.32
CA ASP A 221 -6.66 -1.50 23.40
C ASP A 221 -6.33 0.00 23.37
N SER A 222 -7.03 0.77 22.54
CA SER A 222 -6.75 2.20 22.35
C SER A 222 -6.79 3.01 23.65
N ALA A 223 -7.65 2.66 24.62
CA ALA A 223 -7.68 3.34 25.92
C ALA A 223 -6.40 3.07 26.73
N LEU A 224 -5.89 1.83 26.69
CA LEU A 224 -4.63 1.46 27.33
C LEU A 224 -3.45 2.12 26.64
N ALA A 225 -3.43 2.13 25.30
CA ALA A 225 -2.37 2.76 24.52
C ALA A 225 -2.30 4.27 24.80
N ASN A 226 -3.44 4.96 24.78
CA ASN A 226 -3.52 6.40 25.07
C ASN A 226 -3.13 6.73 26.52
N SER A 227 -3.26 5.79 27.45
CA SER A 227 -2.78 5.96 28.83
C SER A 227 -1.25 5.86 28.96
N ARG A 228 -0.53 5.53 27.87
CA ARG A 228 0.91 5.34 27.78
C ARG A 228 1.53 6.29 26.75
N PRO A 229 1.90 7.52 27.16
CA PRO A 229 2.51 8.50 26.25
C PRO A 229 3.78 8.00 25.55
N ASP A 230 4.56 7.16 26.23
CA ASP A 230 5.76 6.57 25.65
C ASP A 230 5.45 5.62 24.49
N LEU A 231 4.40 4.80 24.62
CA LEU A 231 3.94 3.95 23.52
C LEU A 231 3.43 4.77 22.33
N VAL A 232 2.64 5.83 22.60
CA VAL A 232 2.05 6.68 21.54
C VAL A 232 3.12 7.47 20.78
N LEU A 233 4.10 8.02 21.50
CA LEU A 233 5.10 8.92 20.89
C LEU A 233 6.32 8.18 20.35
N ALA A 234 6.76 7.10 21.00
CA ALA A 234 7.96 6.36 20.62
C ALA A 234 7.68 5.04 19.90
N GLY A 235 6.41 4.65 19.74
CA GLY A 235 6.01 3.37 19.16
C GLY A 235 6.39 2.14 20.00
N ARG A 236 6.93 2.36 21.21
CA ARG A 236 7.40 1.32 22.13
C ARG A 236 7.34 1.81 23.57
N THR A 237 7.24 0.90 24.52
CA THR A 237 7.35 1.25 25.95
C THR A 237 8.79 1.62 26.30
N LEU A 238 9.01 2.79 26.89
CA LEU A 238 10.34 3.25 27.35
C LEU A 238 10.64 2.82 28.79
N LEU A 239 9.58 2.59 29.56
CA LEU A 239 9.64 2.19 30.95
C LEU A 239 8.57 1.14 31.26
N GLY A 240 8.88 0.23 32.17
CA GLY A 240 7.98 -0.85 32.56
C GLY A 240 8.75 -1.99 33.18
N HIS A 241 8.18 -2.62 34.18
CA HIS A 241 8.69 -3.90 34.66
C HIS A 241 8.46 -4.97 33.59
N ALA A 242 9.35 -5.95 33.51
CA ALA A 242 9.21 -7.06 32.59
C ALA A 242 7.87 -7.79 32.84
N SER A 243 7.28 -8.33 31.77
CA SER A 243 6.07 -9.13 31.89
C SER A 243 6.33 -10.34 32.78
N ALA A 244 5.39 -10.64 33.69
CA ALA A 244 5.46 -11.84 34.52
C ALA A 244 5.41 -13.14 33.69
N LYS A 245 4.91 -13.06 32.44
CA LYS A 245 4.97 -14.12 31.44
C LYS A 245 5.73 -13.63 30.21
N GLY A 246 6.88 -14.24 29.92
CA GLY A 246 7.68 -13.99 28.71
C GLY A 246 7.35 -14.96 27.57
N GLN A 247 8.20 -15.01 26.54
CA GLN A 247 8.08 -15.91 25.38
C GLN A 247 8.34 -17.41 25.69
N GLN A 248 8.20 -17.83 26.94
CA GLN A 248 8.68 -19.14 27.43
C GLN A 248 7.56 -20.17 27.63
N LEU A 249 6.30 -19.77 27.49
CA LEU A 249 5.14 -20.65 27.63
C LEU A 249 4.55 -20.92 26.24
N ASP A 250 4.69 -22.16 25.78
CA ASP A 250 4.14 -22.67 24.51
C ASP A 250 2.60 -22.58 24.42
N ASP A 251 1.94 -22.13 25.49
CA ASP A 251 0.47 -22.06 25.63
C ASP A 251 -0.20 -21.01 24.73
N HIS A 252 0.56 -20.06 24.17
CA HIS A 252 0.02 -18.93 23.39
C HIS A 252 0.14 -19.11 21.86
N TYR A 253 1.16 -19.81 21.38
CA TYR A 253 1.34 -20.08 19.96
C TYR A 253 0.22 -21.02 19.48
N PHE A 254 -0.54 -20.59 18.46
CA PHE A 254 -1.80 -21.25 18.04
C PHE A 254 -2.89 -21.40 19.12
N GLY A 255 -2.82 -20.64 20.22
CA GLY A 255 -3.88 -20.58 21.23
C GLY A 255 -5.17 -19.92 20.74
N SER A 256 -6.21 -19.86 21.58
CA SER A 256 -7.48 -19.21 21.22
C SER A 256 -7.32 -17.70 21.05
N ILE A 257 -7.83 -17.16 19.94
CA ILE A 257 -7.78 -15.72 19.65
C ILE A 257 -8.99 -15.03 20.29
N PRO A 258 -8.81 -13.95 21.08
CA PRO A 258 -9.93 -13.18 21.64
C PRO A 258 -10.89 -12.68 20.56
N SER A 259 -12.19 -12.73 20.80
CA SER A 259 -13.22 -12.40 19.79
C SER A 259 -13.08 -11.00 19.18
N ARG A 260 -12.65 -10.01 19.96
CA ARG A 260 -12.34 -8.66 19.47
C ARG A 260 -11.22 -8.66 18.43
N VAL A 261 -10.16 -9.43 18.68
CA VAL A 261 -9.03 -9.56 17.78
C VAL A 261 -9.41 -10.36 16.54
N MET A 262 -10.13 -11.46 16.72
CA MET A 262 -10.63 -12.26 15.60
C MET A 262 -11.49 -11.42 14.65
N ASN A 263 -12.37 -10.57 15.18
CA ASN A 263 -13.17 -9.68 14.34
C ASN A 263 -12.30 -8.62 13.64
N PHE A 264 -11.31 -8.02 14.31
CA PHE A 264 -10.33 -7.16 13.64
C PHE A 264 -9.62 -7.88 12.50
N MET A 265 -9.14 -9.11 12.71
CA MET A 265 -8.47 -9.90 11.68
C MET A 265 -9.41 -10.24 10.51
N ARG A 266 -10.69 -10.49 10.76
CA ARG A 266 -11.69 -10.74 9.70
C ARG A 266 -11.95 -9.51 8.85
N ASP A 267 -12.00 -8.35 9.47
CA ASP A 267 -12.16 -7.06 8.79
C ASP A 267 -10.93 -6.77 7.93
N LEU A 268 -9.73 -6.86 8.52
CA LEU A 268 -8.46 -6.72 7.84
C LEU A 268 -8.33 -7.66 6.62
N GLU A 269 -8.66 -8.94 6.78
CA GLU A 269 -8.67 -9.89 5.66
C GLU A 269 -9.65 -9.50 4.56
N THR A 270 -10.82 -8.97 4.92
CA THR A 270 -11.83 -8.52 3.95
C THR A 270 -11.30 -7.36 3.12
N GLU A 271 -10.71 -6.36 3.78
CA GLU A 271 -10.09 -5.21 3.10
C GLU A 271 -8.87 -5.63 2.26
N CYS A 272 -8.02 -6.53 2.76
CA CYS A 272 -6.93 -7.09 1.98
C CYS A 272 -7.43 -7.77 0.70
N MET A 273 -8.50 -8.55 0.78
CA MET A 273 -9.09 -9.20 -0.39
C MET A 273 -9.61 -8.16 -1.38
N LEU A 274 -10.33 -7.12 -0.93
CA LEU A 274 -10.80 -6.02 -1.79
C LEU A 274 -9.64 -5.33 -2.54
N LEU A 275 -8.52 -5.11 -1.84
CA LEU A 275 -7.27 -4.54 -2.38
C LEU A 275 -6.42 -5.54 -3.16
N GLY A 276 -6.90 -6.78 -3.37
CA GLY A 276 -6.18 -7.81 -4.13
C GLY A 276 -4.93 -8.35 -3.44
N ILE A 277 -4.77 -8.15 -2.13
CA ILE A 277 -3.73 -8.72 -1.28
C ILE A 277 -4.19 -10.12 -0.85
N PRO A 278 -3.54 -11.21 -1.31
CA PRO A 278 -4.04 -12.58 -1.14
C PRO A 278 -3.63 -13.14 0.22
N VAL A 279 -4.12 -12.54 1.30
CA VAL A 279 -3.89 -13.02 2.66
C VAL A 279 -4.35 -14.46 2.78
N LYS A 280 -3.49 -15.30 3.37
CA LYS A 280 -3.71 -16.75 3.46
C LYS A 280 -3.72 -17.25 4.89
N THR A 281 -2.81 -16.76 5.71
CA THR A 281 -2.56 -17.26 7.06
C THR A 281 -2.68 -16.12 8.07
N ARG A 282 -3.29 -16.42 9.22
CA ARG A 282 -3.29 -15.58 10.42
C ARG A 282 -3.20 -16.46 11.67
N HIS A 283 -2.47 -16.04 12.68
CA HIS A 283 -2.42 -16.71 13.99
C HIS A 283 -1.93 -15.78 15.10
N ASN A 284 -2.03 -16.27 16.34
CA ASN A 284 -1.29 -15.71 17.47
C ASN A 284 0.20 -16.05 17.34
N GLU A 285 1.04 -15.15 17.82
CA GLU A 285 2.47 -15.39 18.00
C GLU A 285 2.81 -15.74 19.46
N VAL A 286 4.09 -15.98 19.73
CA VAL A 286 4.58 -16.44 21.04
C VAL A 286 4.33 -15.42 22.16
N ALA A 287 4.45 -14.11 21.89
CA ALA A 287 4.23 -13.11 22.93
C ALA A 287 2.75 -12.74 23.12
N PRO A 288 2.33 -12.34 24.34
CA PRO A 288 0.96 -11.91 24.60
C PRO A 288 0.52 -10.74 23.70
N ASN A 289 -0.63 -10.89 23.05
CA ASN A 289 -1.18 -9.95 22.07
C ASN A 289 -0.26 -9.67 20.86
N GLN A 290 0.63 -10.61 20.53
CA GLN A 290 1.35 -10.65 19.27
C GLN A 290 0.59 -11.55 18.30
N PHE A 291 0.56 -11.15 17.04
CA PHE A 291 -0.14 -11.86 15.98
C PHE A 291 0.67 -11.79 14.69
N GLU A 292 0.37 -12.68 13.76
CA GLU A 292 0.96 -12.71 12.43
C GLU A 292 -0.13 -12.77 11.36
N LEU A 293 0.18 -12.20 10.20
CA LEU A 293 -0.58 -12.36 8.96
C LEU A 293 0.38 -12.51 7.77
N ALA A 294 0.13 -13.50 6.92
CA ALA A 294 0.96 -13.78 5.75
C ALA A 294 0.11 -14.02 4.48
N PRO A 295 0.47 -13.44 3.32
CA PRO A 295 -0.18 -13.69 2.05
C PRO A 295 0.48 -14.84 1.29
N ILE A 296 -0.20 -15.28 0.22
CA ILE A 296 0.42 -16.13 -0.78
C ILE A 296 1.57 -15.37 -1.45
N LEU A 297 2.70 -16.06 -1.64
CA LEU A 297 3.87 -15.57 -2.37
C LEU A 297 3.47 -14.95 -3.71
N LYS A 298 3.93 -13.73 -3.97
CA LYS A 298 3.70 -12.99 -5.21
C LYS A 298 5.03 -12.61 -5.86
N LYS A 299 4.99 -12.30 -7.15
CA LYS A 299 6.11 -11.60 -7.82
C LYS A 299 6.40 -10.30 -7.07
N GLN A 300 7.67 -9.99 -6.86
CA GLN A 300 8.07 -8.65 -6.47
C GLN A 300 7.91 -7.74 -7.68
N ILE A 301 6.76 -7.08 -7.74
CA ILE A 301 6.38 -6.05 -8.71
C ILE A 301 6.25 -6.56 -10.15
#